data_AF-A0A1A9QEG3-F1
#
_entry.id   AF-A0A1A9QEG3-F1
#
_cell.length_a   1.000
_cell.length_b   1.000
_cell.length_c   1.000
_cell.angle_alpha   90.00
_cell.angle_beta   90.00
_cell.angle_gamma   90.00
#
_symmetry.space_group_name_H-M   'P 1'
#
loop_
_entity.id
_entity.type
_entity.pdbx_description
1 polymer ?
#
loop_
_entity_poly.entity_id
_entity_poly.type
_entity_poly.pdbx_seq_one_letter_code
_entity_poly.pdbx_strand_id
1 'polypeptide(L)'
;MELIRQIFSTSNRHKIWLDIETIIIKFFHLKGYISRTLCEKIIVNLRIPAFELFGNVKQGEDEWASFIKMLYSEMKFLDKELMDFALSRDNFVDIANVLCLNKAGKEVEKKALELKDVLKELALKYKELPQIGRTHGMHAEPTSFGHKYLVYYADIERELKELSKALKKTNCLCVNYNCLFDSSLAVELQDFLAKYLKIELTGNTNTSPKHKYQRYLSALNVMAQSVARIMEDMKLLEKVGEVRIKDTRVIALAKVIQGYANMDYLQDSKLLFEVINNSYELLVDAIVALRELEVNEEVIRANIELTKGTVFSNTVMCHLINNVDDTRADVLRNLKEISTRTANNDYPSFEEGLKYSKYFEYINDELFETEYHLRFMDELYEKIFEPLREQENIDFFVNSLAKELNKFYYSKESILIVGFFERTLKFVAKLLSKLKFPVNLINIEYESKLHPLVVNKFKNQKVLILDYFVDEKTLLPILISNLKKVGTKEVRVCALYKENDLSCENLINWYGSLSHNRNKS
;
A
#
# COMPACT_ATOMS: atom_id res chain seq x y z
N MET A 1 -18.43 -5.01 9.26
CA MET A 1 -19.73 -4.33 9.36
C MET A 1 -19.76 -3.12 10.31
N GLU A 2 -19.59 -3.25 11.63
CA GLU A 2 -19.85 -2.12 12.56
C GLU A 2 -18.85 -0.94 12.44
N LEU A 3 -17.60 -1.21 12.05
CA LEU A 3 -16.54 -0.21 12.01
C LEU A 3 -16.79 0.93 11.01
N ILE A 4 -17.10 0.62 9.75
CA ILE A 4 -17.34 1.64 8.71
C ILE A 4 -18.62 2.42 9.04
N ARG A 5 -19.65 1.74 9.55
CA ARG A 5 -20.90 2.36 10.03
C ARG A 5 -20.64 3.37 11.13
N GLN A 6 -19.80 3.05 12.11
CA GLN A 6 -19.43 3.99 13.17
C GLN A 6 -18.72 5.24 12.63
N ILE A 7 -17.84 5.09 11.64
CA ILE A 7 -17.11 6.22 11.02
C ILE A 7 -18.08 7.19 10.33
N PHE A 8 -19.05 6.68 9.57
CA PHE A 8 -20.02 7.51 8.86
C PHE A 8 -21.30 7.82 9.67
N SER A 9 -21.36 7.38 10.92
CA SER A 9 -22.50 7.63 11.78
C SER A 9 -22.75 9.13 11.95
N THR A 10 -24.03 9.51 12.06
CA THR A 10 -24.45 10.87 12.47
C THR A 10 -23.73 11.31 13.75
N SER A 11 -23.50 10.37 14.67
CA SER A 11 -22.74 10.64 15.90
C SER A 11 -21.32 11.11 15.67
N ASN A 12 -20.58 10.40 14.82
CA ASN A 12 -19.22 10.79 14.49
C ASN A 12 -19.18 12.09 13.68
N ARG A 13 -20.15 12.33 12.78
CA ARG A 13 -20.24 13.59 12.01
C ARG A 13 -20.47 14.80 12.90
N HIS A 14 -21.43 14.74 13.83
CA HIS A 14 -21.65 15.84 14.77
C HIS A 14 -20.43 16.10 15.65
N LYS A 15 -19.74 15.04 16.10
CA LYS A 15 -18.49 15.20 16.85
C LYS A 15 -17.44 15.95 16.04
N ILE A 16 -17.26 15.60 14.76
CA ILE A 16 -16.35 16.32 13.86
C ILE A 16 -16.75 17.79 13.73
N TRP A 17 -18.05 18.09 13.60
CA TRP A 17 -18.51 19.49 13.52
C TRP A 17 -18.21 20.27 14.80
N LEU A 18 -18.43 19.68 15.97
CA LEU A 18 -18.05 20.30 17.26
C LEU A 18 -16.54 20.51 17.39
N ASP A 19 -15.73 19.57 16.88
CA ASP A 19 -14.26 19.69 16.85
C ASP A 19 -13.84 20.86 15.94
N ILE A 20 -14.48 21.02 14.76
CA ILE A 20 -14.25 22.15 13.85
C ILE A 20 -14.62 23.48 14.52
N GLU A 21 -15.81 23.58 15.12
CA GLU A 21 -16.25 24.76 15.87
C GLU A 21 -15.26 25.12 16.98
N THR A 22 -14.81 24.13 17.74
CA THR A 22 -13.80 24.32 18.80
C THR A 22 -12.49 24.90 18.25
N ILE A 23 -12.06 24.48 17.06
CA ILE A 23 -10.85 24.99 16.41
C ILE A 23 -11.05 26.44 15.97
N ILE A 24 -12.21 26.77 15.38
CA ILE A 24 -12.56 28.13 14.94
C ILE A 24 -12.58 29.10 16.13
N ILE A 25 -13.21 28.72 17.25
CA ILE A 25 -13.27 29.57 18.45
C ILE A 25 -11.88 29.82 19.03
N LYS A 26 -11.01 28.79 19.06
CA LYS A 26 -9.62 28.94 19.47
C LYS A 26 -8.85 29.90 18.55
N PHE A 27 -9.09 29.83 17.24
CA PHE A 27 -8.48 30.74 16.28
C PHE A 27 -8.89 32.18 16.54
N PHE A 28 -10.19 32.47 16.72
CA PHE A 28 -10.66 33.82 17.02
C PHE A 28 -10.14 34.35 18.35
N HIS A 29 -10.01 33.49 19.37
CA HIS A 29 -9.35 33.87 20.62
C HIS A 29 -7.88 34.26 20.41
N LEU A 30 -7.12 33.46 19.65
CA LEU A 30 -5.71 33.75 19.33
C LEU A 30 -5.53 35.06 18.56
N LYS A 31 -6.52 35.41 17.73
CA LYS A 31 -6.55 36.66 16.96
C LYS A 31 -7.08 37.87 17.76
N GLY A 32 -7.52 37.67 19.00
CA GLY A 32 -7.98 38.73 19.89
C GLY A 32 -9.44 39.16 19.70
N TYR A 33 -10.22 38.47 18.87
CA TYR A 33 -11.65 38.76 18.67
C TYR A 33 -12.52 38.31 19.85
N ILE A 34 -12.09 37.30 20.60
CA ILE A 34 -12.84 36.71 21.72
C ILE A 34 -11.96 36.72 22.98
N SER A 35 -12.51 37.22 24.09
CA SER A 35 -11.83 37.20 25.38
C SER A 35 -11.59 35.77 25.86
N ARG A 36 -10.55 35.55 26.67
CA ARG A 36 -10.23 34.21 27.21
C ARG A 36 -11.42 33.60 27.97
N THR A 37 -12.08 34.39 28.81
CA THR A 37 -13.24 33.97 29.60
C THR A 37 -14.40 33.53 28.70
N LEU A 38 -14.67 34.27 27.62
CA LEU A 38 -15.71 33.90 26.67
C LEU A 38 -15.33 32.63 25.88
N CYS A 39 -14.09 32.53 25.40
CA CYS A 39 -13.59 31.32 24.73
C CYS A 39 -13.73 30.06 25.61
N GLU A 40 -13.31 30.13 26.87
CA GLU A 40 -13.43 29.01 27.81
C GLU A 40 -14.91 28.63 28.04
N LYS A 41 -15.80 29.62 28.20
CA LYS A 41 -17.24 29.39 28.33
C LYS A 41 -17.83 28.69 27.09
N ILE A 42 -17.43 29.10 25.89
CA ILE A 42 -17.90 28.49 24.63
C ILE A 42 -17.44 27.03 24.54
N ILE A 43 -16.15 26.77 24.77
CA ILE A 43 -15.60 25.40 24.68
C ILE A 43 -16.27 24.44 25.68
N VAL A 44 -16.65 24.92 26.87
CA VAL A 44 -17.39 24.10 27.84
C VAL A 44 -18.78 23.73 27.31
N ASN A 45 -19.50 24.67 26.71
CA ASN A 45 -20.85 24.44 26.17
C ASN A 45 -20.85 23.68 24.83
N LEU A 46 -19.74 23.64 24.10
CA LEU A 46 -19.56 22.77 22.92
C LEU A 46 -19.50 21.28 23.27
N ARG A 47 -19.33 20.91 24.55
CA ARG A 47 -19.30 19.50 25.00
C ARG A 47 -20.71 18.94 25.17
N ILE A 48 -21.49 18.96 24.10
CA ILE A 48 -22.89 18.53 24.11
C ILE A 48 -22.95 16.99 24.26
N PRO A 49 -23.73 16.45 25.21
CA PRO A 49 -23.94 15.02 25.35
C PRO A 49 -24.54 14.37 24.10
N ALA A 50 -24.09 13.16 23.79
CA ALA A 50 -24.59 12.33 22.69
C ALA A 50 -26.13 12.26 22.62
N PHE A 51 -26.81 12.01 23.74
CA PHE A 51 -28.27 11.85 23.77
C PHE A 51 -29.02 13.12 23.32
N GLU A 52 -28.52 14.30 23.68
CA GLU A 52 -29.12 15.59 23.31
C GLU A 52 -28.90 15.91 21.82
N LEU A 53 -27.75 15.49 21.28
CA LEU A 53 -27.38 15.53 19.86
C LEU A 53 -28.20 14.59 18.97
N PHE A 54 -28.59 13.42 19.48
CA PHE A 54 -29.14 12.33 18.65
C PHE A 54 -30.64 12.09 18.85
N GLY A 55 -31.20 12.42 20.02
CA GLY A 55 -32.59 12.14 20.36
C GLY A 55 -33.63 12.99 19.62
N ASN A 56 -33.22 14.06 18.94
CA ASN A 56 -34.11 15.10 18.43
C ASN A 56 -34.12 15.28 16.90
N VAL A 57 -33.29 14.56 16.13
CA VAL A 57 -33.30 14.65 14.66
C VAL A 57 -34.32 13.66 14.10
N LYS A 58 -35.47 14.14 13.62
CA LYS A 58 -36.48 13.26 13.01
C LYS A 58 -36.03 12.81 11.62
N GLN A 59 -36.47 11.62 11.21
CA GLN A 59 -36.22 11.13 9.86
C GLN A 59 -36.81 12.10 8.82
N GLY A 60 -35.95 12.65 7.96
CA GLY A 60 -36.32 13.64 6.93
C GLY A 60 -36.05 15.11 7.31
N GLU A 61 -35.64 15.41 8.54
CA GLU A 61 -35.18 16.75 8.91
C GLU A 61 -33.74 17.00 8.42
N ASP A 62 -33.43 18.27 8.14
CA ASP A 62 -32.07 18.69 7.76
C ASP A 62 -31.14 18.56 8.97
N GLU A 63 -30.26 17.56 8.93
CA GLU A 63 -29.28 17.23 9.98
C GLU A 63 -28.47 18.45 10.43
N TRP A 64 -28.05 19.29 9.47
CA TRP A 64 -27.30 20.51 9.76
C TRP A 64 -28.15 21.54 10.52
N ALA A 65 -29.39 21.74 10.10
CA ALA A 65 -30.29 22.70 10.75
C ALA A 65 -30.61 22.28 12.19
N SER A 66 -30.81 20.98 12.42
CA SER A 66 -31.03 20.44 13.76
C SER A 66 -29.78 20.56 14.65
N PHE A 67 -28.59 20.28 14.10
CA PHE A 67 -27.32 20.48 14.79
C PHE A 67 -27.12 21.94 15.22
N ILE A 68 -27.30 22.88 14.29
CA ILE A 68 -27.14 24.30 14.54
C ILE A 68 -28.18 24.84 15.53
N LYS A 69 -29.44 24.44 15.40
CA LYS A 69 -30.50 24.83 16.34
C LYS A 69 -30.18 24.43 17.77
N MET A 70 -29.65 23.22 17.96
CA MET A 70 -29.24 22.71 19.26
C MET A 70 -27.99 23.44 19.78
N LEU A 71 -27.01 23.70 18.91
CA LEU A 71 -25.83 24.49 19.28
C LEU A 71 -26.25 25.89 19.77
N TYR A 72 -27.16 26.55 19.07
CA TYR A 72 -27.74 27.84 19.48
C TYR A 72 -28.52 27.77 20.81
N SER A 73 -29.17 26.65 21.13
CA SER A 73 -29.90 26.52 22.40
C SER A 73 -28.98 26.40 23.61
N GLU A 74 -27.81 25.78 23.45
CA GLU A 74 -26.77 25.70 24.48
C GLU A 74 -25.97 27.00 24.61
N MET A 75 -25.92 27.78 23.54
CA MET A 75 -25.11 28.99 23.41
C MET A 75 -25.91 30.29 23.58
N LYS A 76 -27.00 30.30 24.37
CA LYS A 76 -27.88 31.49 24.53
C LYS A 76 -27.17 32.77 25.03
N PHE A 77 -25.96 32.64 25.57
CA PHE A 77 -25.14 33.75 26.06
C PHE A 77 -24.29 34.41 24.97
N LEU A 78 -24.24 33.84 23.77
CA LEU A 78 -23.56 34.38 22.59
C LEU A 78 -24.57 35.17 21.76
N ASP A 79 -24.19 36.38 21.34
CA ASP A 79 -24.94 37.08 20.31
C ASP A 79 -24.94 36.24 19.03
N LYS A 80 -26.09 36.15 18.36
CA LYS A 80 -26.21 35.42 17.09
C LYS A 80 -25.21 35.92 16.04
N GLU A 81 -24.86 37.20 16.11
CA GLU A 81 -23.86 37.86 15.27
C GLU A 81 -22.43 37.35 15.49
N LEU A 82 -22.15 36.53 16.50
CA LEU A 82 -20.83 35.93 16.76
C LEU A 82 -20.71 34.46 16.32
N MET A 83 -21.81 33.77 16.02
CA MET A 83 -21.81 32.32 15.72
C MET A 83 -21.80 31.96 14.22
N ASP A 84 -22.19 32.86 13.32
CA ASP A 84 -22.43 32.53 11.90
C ASP A 84 -21.25 32.79 10.93
N PHE A 85 -20.04 33.12 11.43
CA PHE A 85 -19.07 33.93 10.66
C PHE A 85 -17.78 33.24 10.18
N ALA A 86 -17.60 31.93 10.31
CA ALA A 86 -16.34 31.31 9.88
C ALA A 86 -16.45 30.48 8.60
N LEU A 87 -17.40 29.56 8.53
CA LEU A 87 -17.51 28.56 7.48
C LEU A 87 -18.96 28.32 7.09
N SER A 88 -19.19 28.05 5.80
CA SER A 88 -20.50 27.62 5.31
C SER A 88 -20.82 26.17 5.72
N ARG A 89 -22.11 25.79 5.72
CA ARG A 89 -22.57 24.39 5.85
C ARG A 89 -21.74 23.43 4.99
N ASP A 90 -21.54 23.79 3.73
CA ASP A 90 -20.85 22.95 2.76
C ASP A 90 -19.41 22.66 3.18
N ASN A 91 -18.74 23.61 3.83
CA ASN A 91 -17.39 23.36 4.37
C ASN A 91 -17.42 22.37 5.54
N PHE A 92 -18.38 22.49 6.47
CA PHE A 92 -18.51 21.52 7.56
C PHE A 92 -18.78 20.10 7.05
N VAL A 93 -19.68 19.97 6.08
CA VAL A 93 -20.01 18.67 5.45
C VAL A 93 -18.81 18.10 4.70
N ASP A 94 -18.13 18.93 3.90
CA ASP A 94 -16.97 18.51 3.11
C ASP A 94 -15.79 18.08 4.00
N ILE A 95 -15.44 18.88 5.02
CA ILE A 95 -14.37 18.53 5.97
C ILE A 95 -14.70 17.21 6.68
N ALA A 96 -15.95 17.03 7.11
CA ALA A 96 -16.38 15.79 7.74
C ALA A 96 -16.28 14.60 6.77
N ASN A 97 -16.68 14.77 5.51
CA ASN A 97 -16.54 13.74 4.48
C ASN A 97 -15.07 13.39 4.23
N VAL A 98 -14.17 14.37 4.12
CA VAL A 98 -12.72 14.14 3.97
C VAL A 98 -12.18 13.31 5.14
N LEU A 99 -12.52 13.67 6.38
CA LEU A 99 -12.04 12.97 7.57
C LEU A 99 -12.59 11.55 7.66
N CYS A 100 -13.89 11.36 7.41
CA CYS A 100 -14.53 10.05 7.38
C CYS A 100 -13.97 9.16 6.27
N LEU A 101 -13.82 9.70 5.06
CA LEU A 101 -13.26 8.99 3.91
C LEU A 101 -11.82 8.55 4.17
N ASN A 102 -10.98 9.43 4.72
CA ASN A 102 -9.60 9.08 5.05
C ASN A 102 -9.51 8.00 6.13
N LYS A 103 -10.36 8.09 7.15
CA LYS A 103 -10.39 7.09 8.23
C LYS A 103 -10.88 5.74 7.71
N ALA A 104 -11.98 5.72 6.95
CA ALA A 104 -12.56 4.49 6.43
C ALA A 104 -11.72 3.89 5.29
N GLY A 105 -11.13 4.71 4.42
CA GLY A 105 -10.24 4.28 3.35
C GLY A 105 -9.00 3.56 3.89
N LYS A 106 -8.43 4.02 5.01
CA LYS A 106 -7.34 3.29 5.69
C LYS A 106 -7.75 1.90 6.18
N GLU A 107 -9.01 1.70 6.57
CA GLU A 107 -9.50 0.36 6.93
C GLU A 107 -9.66 -0.54 5.69
N VAL A 108 -10.08 0.03 4.55
CA VAL A 108 -10.08 -0.67 3.25
C VAL A 108 -8.66 -1.05 2.83
N GLU A 109 -7.70 -0.14 2.92
CA GLU A 109 -6.28 -0.42 2.61
C GLU A 109 -5.71 -1.55 3.47
N LYS A 110 -6.03 -1.59 4.77
CA LYS A 110 -5.61 -2.69 5.65
C LYS A 110 -6.15 -4.03 5.17
N LYS A 111 -7.41 -4.08 4.71
CA LYS A 111 -8.00 -5.31 4.16
C LYS A 111 -7.43 -5.68 2.81
N ALA A 112 -7.13 -4.72 1.95
CA ALA A 112 -6.43 -5.00 0.70
C ALA A 112 -5.01 -5.53 0.95
N LEU A 113 -4.31 -5.02 1.97
CA LEU A 113 -3.03 -5.58 2.41
C LEU A 113 -3.16 -7.01 2.94
N GLU A 114 -4.16 -7.27 3.78
CA GLU A 114 -4.45 -8.61 4.29
C GLU A 114 -4.77 -9.61 3.16
N LEU A 115 -5.59 -9.21 2.18
CA LEU A 115 -5.86 -10.01 0.98
C LEU A 115 -4.57 -10.33 0.22
N LYS A 116 -3.73 -9.32 0.01
CA LYS A 116 -2.43 -9.49 -0.64
C LYS A 116 -1.56 -10.50 0.11
N ASP A 117 -1.55 -10.47 1.44
CA ASP A 117 -0.79 -11.43 2.25
C ASP A 117 -1.35 -12.86 2.15
N VAL A 118 -2.68 -13.03 2.13
CA VAL A 118 -3.33 -14.34 1.87
C VAL A 118 -2.94 -14.90 0.50
N LEU A 119 -2.92 -14.07 -0.54
CA LEU A 119 -2.51 -14.50 -1.88
C LEU A 119 -1.04 -14.92 -1.89
N LYS A 120 -0.17 -14.24 -1.15
CA LYS A 120 1.23 -14.65 -0.98
C LYS A 120 1.36 -16.00 -0.29
N GLU A 121 0.61 -16.22 0.79
CA GLU A 121 0.57 -17.50 1.50
C GLU A 121 0.16 -18.64 0.56
N LEU A 122 -0.91 -18.46 -0.23
CA LEU A 122 -1.39 -19.45 -1.20
C LEU A 122 -0.39 -19.70 -2.33
N ALA A 123 0.24 -18.65 -2.85
CA ALA A 123 1.28 -18.75 -3.88
C ALA A 123 2.44 -19.62 -3.39
N LEU A 124 2.99 -19.31 -2.20
CA LEU A 124 4.10 -20.06 -1.62
C LEU A 124 3.70 -21.50 -1.28
N LYS A 125 2.51 -21.70 -0.71
CA LYS A 125 2.02 -23.03 -0.33
C LYS A 125 1.94 -23.99 -1.52
N TYR A 126 1.45 -23.51 -2.66
CA TYR A 126 1.19 -24.33 -3.84
C TYR A 126 2.19 -24.12 -4.97
N LYS A 127 3.36 -23.55 -4.66
CA LYS A 127 4.41 -23.23 -5.63
C LYS A 127 4.85 -24.44 -6.45
N GLU A 128 5.01 -25.60 -5.81
CA GLU A 128 5.48 -26.83 -6.47
C GLU A 128 4.33 -27.80 -6.82
N LEU A 129 3.09 -27.32 -6.92
CA LEU A 129 1.94 -28.13 -7.32
C LEU A 129 1.66 -27.94 -8.83
N PRO A 130 2.14 -28.83 -9.71
CA PRO A 130 1.75 -28.86 -11.11
C PRO A 130 0.23 -28.85 -11.31
N GLN A 131 -0.24 -27.92 -12.14
CA GLN A 131 -1.61 -27.78 -12.59
C GLN A 131 -1.60 -27.60 -14.10
N ILE A 132 -2.61 -28.15 -14.78
CA ILE A 132 -2.77 -27.90 -16.20
C ILE A 132 -3.08 -26.42 -16.49
N GLY A 133 -2.27 -25.78 -17.35
CA GLY A 133 -2.54 -24.44 -17.85
C GLY A 133 -3.76 -24.44 -18.77
N ARG A 134 -4.45 -23.29 -18.86
CA ARG A 134 -5.67 -23.18 -19.69
C ARG A 134 -5.69 -21.87 -20.48
N THR A 135 -5.85 -21.97 -21.80
CA THR A 135 -5.99 -20.83 -22.72
C THR A 135 -7.28 -20.96 -23.49
N HIS A 136 -8.11 -19.91 -23.53
CA HIS A 136 -9.46 -19.95 -24.12
C HIS A 136 -10.34 -21.09 -23.54
N GLY A 137 -10.10 -21.48 -22.28
CA GLY A 137 -10.80 -22.59 -21.63
C GLY A 137 -10.30 -23.99 -22.02
N MET A 138 -9.32 -24.11 -22.92
CA MET A 138 -8.74 -25.37 -23.37
C MET A 138 -7.42 -25.65 -22.64
N HIS A 139 -7.07 -26.93 -22.46
CA HIS A 139 -5.79 -27.32 -21.86
C HIS A 139 -4.61 -26.82 -22.70
N ALA A 140 -3.62 -26.26 -22.02
CA ALA A 140 -2.37 -25.75 -22.55
C ALA A 140 -1.20 -26.41 -21.78
N GLU A 141 0.00 -25.85 -21.85
CA GLU A 141 1.15 -26.38 -21.10
C GLU A 141 0.91 -26.34 -19.58
N PRO A 142 1.45 -27.30 -18.81
CA PRO A 142 1.42 -27.25 -17.35
C PRO A 142 2.04 -25.96 -16.78
N THR A 143 1.53 -25.56 -15.62
CA THR A 143 2.02 -24.46 -14.79
C THR A 143 2.00 -24.91 -13.33
N SER A 144 2.45 -24.08 -12.40
CA SER A 144 2.17 -24.28 -10.98
C SER A 144 0.79 -23.73 -10.59
N PHE A 145 0.10 -24.40 -9.66
CA PHE A 145 -1.12 -23.90 -9.03
C PHE A 145 -0.84 -22.61 -8.25
N GLY A 146 0.29 -22.55 -7.54
CA GLY A 146 0.78 -21.37 -6.82
C GLY A 146 1.03 -20.16 -7.74
N HIS A 147 1.49 -20.40 -8.98
CA HIS A 147 1.74 -19.33 -9.95
C HIS A 147 0.51 -18.44 -10.19
N LYS A 148 -0.70 -19.00 -10.15
CA LYS A 148 -1.94 -18.23 -10.29
C LYS A 148 -2.10 -17.18 -9.18
N TYR A 149 -1.85 -17.59 -7.93
CA TYR A 149 -1.88 -16.70 -6.77
C TYR A 149 -0.73 -15.70 -6.78
N LEU A 150 0.42 -16.05 -7.35
CA LEU A 150 1.53 -15.12 -7.56
C LEU A 150 1.14 -13.97 -8.50
N VAL A 151 0.45 -14.29 -9.61
CA VAL A 151 -0.08 -13.27 -10.54
C VAL A 151 -1.13 -12.40 -9.85
N TYR A 152 -2.05 -13.01 -9.09
CA TYR A 152 -3.03 -12.25 -8.31
C TYR A 152 -2.38 -11.33 -7.27
N TYR A 153 -1.35 -11.81 -6.57
CA TYR A 153 -0.57 -11.01 -5.63
C TYR A 153 0.01 -9.77 -6.32
N ALA A 154 0.64 -9.94 -7.48
CA ALA A 154 1.26 -8.84 -8.22
C ALA A 154 0.22 -7.79 -8.67
N ASP A 155 -0.95 -8.24 -9.11
CA ASP A 155 -2.05 -7.34 -9.50
C ASP A 155 -2.60 -6.59 -8.29
N ILE A 156 -2.91 -7.27 -7.18
CA ILE A 156 -3.40 -6.61 -5.95
C ILE A 156 -2.35 -5.66 -5.37
N GLU A 157 -1.05 -5.98 -5.45
CA GLU A 157 0.00 -5.05 -5.02
C GLU A 157 0.00 -3.75 -5.84
N ARG A 158 -0.19 -3.84 -7.16
CA ARG A 158 -0.28 -2.67 -8.05
C ARG A 158 -1.51 -1.83 -7.72
N GLU A 159 -2.66 -2.47 -7.57
CA GLU A 159 -3.90 -1.77 -7.24
C GLU A 159 -3.86 -1.13 -5.86
N LEU A 160 -3.24 -1.79 -4.87
CA LEU A 160 -3.04 -1.21 -3.54
C LEU A 160 -2.19 0.08 -3.60
N LYS A 161 -1.13 0.12 -4.42
CA LYS A 161 -0.29 1.31 -4.59
C LYS A 161 -1.10 2.49 -5.15
N GLU A 162 -1.90 2.25 -6.20
CA GLU A 162 -2.73 3.31 -6.79
C GLU A 162 -3.90 3.72 -5.88
N LEU A 163 -4.51 2.77 -5.16
CA LEU A 163 -5.53 3.04 -4.15
C LEU A 163 -5.00 3.97 -3.05
N SER A 164 -3.82 3.66 -2.51
CA SER A 164 -3.20 4.48 -1.46
C SER A 164 -2.78 5.86 -1.92
N LYS A 165 -2.25 5.95 -3.14
CA LYS A 165 -1.93 7.22 -3.78
C LYS A 165 -3.17 8.07 -4.00
N ALA A 166 -4.28 7.47 -4.45
CA ALA A 166 -5.54 8.17 -4.65
C ALA A 166 -6.17 8.62 -3.31
N LEU A 167 -6.17 7.76 -2.28
CA LEU A 167 -6.66 8.10 -0.94
C LEU A 167 -5.90 9.29 -0.35
N LYS A 168 -4.56 9.29 -0.44
CA LYS A 168 -3.75 10.41 0.04
C LYS A 168 -4.16 11.75 -0.59
N LYS A 169 -4.56 11.74 -1.87
CA LYS A 169 -5.01 12.95 -2.56
C LYS A 169 -6.37 13.45 -2.08
N THR A 170 -7.24 12.59 -1.52
CA THR A 170 -8.52 13.05 -0.96
C THR A 170 -8.35 13.79 0.36
N ASN A 171 -7.21 13.64 1.05
CA ASN A 171 -6.87 14.37 2.28
C ASN A 171 -6.51 15.85 2.03
N CYS A 172 -7.42 16.60 1.42
CA CYS A 172 -7.24 18.02 1.17
C CYS A 172 -8.39 18.87 1.69
N LEU A 173 -8.06 20.03 2.24
CA LEU A 173 -9.00 20.99 2.80
C LEU A 173 -9.33 22.05 1.75
N CYS A 174 -10.62 22.21 1.45
CA CYS A 174 -11.14 23.35 0.71
C CYS A 174 -12.09 24.16 1.61
N VAL A 175 -11.77 25.44 1.80
CA VAL A 175 -12.61 26.38 2.54
C VAL A 175 -13.14 27.41 1.58
N ASN A 176 -14.46 27.59 1.58
CA ASN A 176 -15.14 28.65 0.85
C ASN A 176 -15.31 29.84 1.78
N TYR A 177 -14.66 30.95 1.41
CA TYR A 177 -14.53 32.15 2.24
C TYR A 177 -15.76 33.05 2.25
N ASN A 178 -16.90 32.57 1.77
CA ASN A 178 -18.16 33.33 1.70
C ASN A 178 -18.62 33.94 3.04
N CYS A 179 -18.02 33.58 4.18
CA CYS A 179 -18.48 33.93 5.52
C CYS A 179 -17.54 34.86 6.32
N LEU A 180 -16.34 35.22 5.84
CA LEU A 180 -15.41 36.03 6.63
C LEU A 180 -15.40 37.50 6.19
N PHE A 181 -15.53 38.40 7.18
CA PHE A 181 -15.48 39.86 7.00
C PHE A 181 -14.17 40.36 6.36
N ASP A 182 -13.09 39.57 6.47
CA ASP A 182 -11.77 39.88 5.94
C ASP A 182 -11.15 38.64 5.26
N SER A 183 -10.79 38.79 3.98
CA SER A 183 -10.11 37.77 3.18
C SER A 183 -8.77 37.30 3.77
N SER A 184 -8.06 38.15 4.51
CA SER A 184 -6.78 37.81 5.12
C SER A 184 -6.94 36.82 6.28
N LEU A 185 -7.96 37.04 7.12
CA LEU A 185 -8.33 36.18 8.22
C LEU A 185 -8.80 34.80 7.73
N ALA A 186 -9.39 34.77 6.54
CA ALA A 186 -9.84 33.58 5.85
C ALA A 186 -8.71 32.60 5.53
N VAL A 187 -7.63 33.10 4.92
CA VAL A 187 -6.45 32.30 4.60
C VAL A 187 -5.81 31.76 5.87
N GLU A 188 -5.66 32.60 6.90
CA GLU A 188 -5.08 32.20 8.18
C GLU A 188 -5.92 31.15 8.91
N LEU A 189 -7.26 31.25 8.84
CA LEU A 189 -8.16 30.24 9.41
C LEU A 189 -8.04 28.91 8.66
N GLN A 190 -7.94 28.94 7.32
CA GLN A 190 -7.75 27.72 6.52
C GLN A 190 -6.45 27.01 6.91
N ASP A 191 -5.33 27.75 7.01
CA ASP A 191 -4.04 27.22 7.42
C ASP A 191 -4.09 26.63 8.85
N PHE A 192 -4.78 27.32 9.75
CA PHE A 192 -4.98 26.88 11.13
C PHE A 192 -5.79 25.57 11.18
N LEU A 193 -6.91 25.49 10.46
CA LEU A 193 -7.73 24.28 10.35
C LEU A 193 -6.94 23.11 9.76
N ALA A 194 -6.23 23.33 8.65
CA ALA A 194 -5.40 22.32 7.99
C ALA A 194 -4.37 21.73 8.95
N LYS A 195 -3.69 22.57 9.73
CA LYS A 195 -2.70 22.16 10.72
C LYS A 195 -3.31 21.33 11.86
N TYR A 196 -4.44 21.78 12.42
CA TYR A 196 -5.09 21.08 13.53
C TYR A 196 -5.71 19.74 13.10
N LEU A 197 -6.35 19.71 11.93
CA LEU A 197 -6.99 18.52 11.38
C LEU A 197 -6.02 17.58 10.65
N LYS A 198 -4.77 18.01 10.42
CA LYS A 198 -3.74 17.28 9.65
C LYS A 198 -4.17 16.97 8.22
N ILE A 199 -4.80 17.95 7.57
CA ILE A 199 -5.28 17.87 6.18
C ILE A 199 -4.40 18.78 5.31
N GLU A 200 -4.07 18.36 4.09
CA GLU A 200 -3.26 19.18 3.17
C GLU A 200 -4.10 20.35 2.60
N LEU A 201 -3.48 21.50 2.34
CA LEU A 201 -4.17 22.61 1.67
C LEU A 201 -4.31 22.35 0.17
N THR A 202 -5.40 22.82 -0.42
CA THR A 202 -5.59 22.83 -1.88
C THR A 202 -5.66 24.27 -2.39
N GLY A 203 -5.16 24.53 -3.60
CA GLY A 203 -5.22 25.87 -4.21
C GLY A 203 -6.61 26.26 -4.76
N ASN A 204 -7.67 25.53 -4.42
CA ASN A 204 -9.05 25.81 -4.84
C ASN A 204 -9.85 26.32 -3.65
N THR A 205 -10.58 27.41 -3.83
CA THR A 205 -11.28 28.14 -2.75
C THR A 205 -12.79 27.90 -2.73
N ASN A 206 -13.39 27.21 -3.71
CA ASN A 206 -14.86 27.17 -3.80
C ASN A 206 -15.47 25.82 -3.40
N THR A 207 -14.88 24.69 -3.83
CA THR A 207 -15.34 23.34 -3.46
C THR A 207 -14.16 22.36 -3.46
N SER A 208 -14.23 21.32 -2.64
CA SER A 208 -13.24 20.24 -2.68
C SER A 208 -13.08 19.73 -4.11
N PRO A 209 -11.84 19.61 -4.61
CA PRO A 209 -11.58 19.22 -5.98
C PRO A 209 -12.14 17.83 -6.27
N LYS A 210 -13.31 17.82 -6.91
CA LYS A 210 -14.16 16.64 -7.15
C LYS A 210 -13.45 15.47 -7.82
N HIS A 211 -12.53 15.79 -8.72
CA HIS A 211 -11.69 14.81 -9.39
C HIS A 211 -10.83 13.96 -8.43
N LYS A 212 -10.53 14.43 -7.21
CA LYS A 212 -9.72 13.67 -6.24
C LYS A 212 -10.50 12.51 -5.63
N TYR A 213 -11.78 12.71 -5.29
CA TYR A 213 -12.64 11.61 -4.85
C TYR A 213 -12.93 10.66 -6.00
N GLN A 214 -13.21 11.20 -7.19
CA GLN A 214 -13.47 10.37 -8.37
C GLN A 214 -12.30 9.42 -8.68
N ARG A 215 -11.06 9.90 -8.53
CA ARG A 215 -9.85 9.06 -8.64
C ARG A 215 -9.84 7.93 -7.61
N TYR A 216 -10.22 8.21 -6.38
CA TYR A 216 -10.26 7.21 -5.33
C TYR A 216 -11.39 6.18 -5.56
N LEU A 217 -12.60 6.63 -5.94
CA LEU A 217 -13.70 5.74 -6.33
C LEU A 217 -13.33 4.87 -7.53
N SER A 218 -12.62 5.43 -8.52
CA SER A 218 -12.10 4.67 -9.66
C SER A 218 -11.11 3.60 -9.21
N ALA A 219 -10.19 3.93 -8.29
CA ALA A 219 -9.24 2.95 -7.75
C ALA A 219 -9.95 1.82 -6.96
N LEU A 220 -10.99 2.14 -6.18
CA LEU A 220 -11.83 1.13 -5.53
C LEU A 220 -12.53 0.21 -6.54
N ASN A 221 -13.01 0.77 -7.64
CA ASN A 221 -13.62 -0.01 -8.71
C ASN A 221 -12.63 -0.97 -9.38
N VAL A 222 -11.41 -0.52 -9.67
CA VAL A 222 -10.37 -1.40 -10.26
C VAL A 222 -9.96 -2.50 -9.28
N MET A 223 -9.83 -2.18 -7.98
CA MET A 223 -9.61 -3.18 -6.93
C MET A 223 -10.76 -4.21 -6.91
N ALA A 224 -12.01 -3.75 -6.91
CA ALA A 224 -13.18 -4.63 -6.90
C ALA A 224 -13.23 -5.57 -8.13
N GLN A 225 -12.88 -5.07 -9.31
CA GLN A 225 -12.76 -5.89 -10.53
C GLN A 225 -11.66 -6.94 -10.42
N SER A 226 -10.50 -6.56 -9.87
CA SER A 226 -9.37 -7.47 -9.67
C SER A 226 -9.75 -8.61 -8.72
N VAL A 227 -10.44 -8.29 -7.62
CA VAL A 227 -10.95 -9.29 -6.66
C VAL A 227 -12.05 -10.16 -7.28
N ALA A 228 -12.96 -9.58 -8.07
CA ALA A 228 -14.01 -10.33 -8.75
C ALA A 228 -13.42 -11.37 -9.72
N ARG A 229 -12.39 -10.98 -10.48
CA ARG A 229 -11.67 -11.89 -11.39
C ARG A 229 -11.09 -13.10 -10.66
N ILE A 230 -10.48 -12.89 -9.48
CA ILE A 230 -9.95 -13.99 -8.65
C ILE A 230 -11.09 -14.97 -8.29
N MET A 231 -12.24 -14.45 -7.87
CA MET A 231 -13.38 -15.29 -7.47
C MET A 231 -14.04 -16.00 -8.66
N GLU A 232 -14.09 -15.35 -9.83
CA GLU A 232 -14.55 -15.97 -11.07
C GLU A 232 -13.66 -17.14 -11.48
N ASP A 233 -12.34 -16.96 -11.38
CA ASP A 233 -11.38 -18.04 -11.61
C ASP A 233 -11.58 -19.19 -10.62
N MET A 234 -11.78 -18.93 -9.32
CA MET A 234 -12.07 -19.99 -8.35
C MET A 234 -13.35 -20.76 -8.69
N LYS A 235 -14.39 -20.09 -9.18
CA LYS A 235 -15.62 -20.75 -9.67
C LYS A 235 -15.38 -21.63 -10.90
N LEU A 236 -14.47 -21.23 -11.79
CA LEU A 236 -14.10 -22.05 -12.95
C LEU A 236 -13.32 -23.30 -12.51
N LEU A 237 -12.42 -23.15 -11.54
CA LEU A 237 -11.67 -24.26 -10.96
C LEU A 237 -12.58 -25.24 -10.20
N GLU A 238 -13.63 -24.73 -9.55
CA GLU A 238 -14.63 -25.57 -8.88
C GLU A 238 -15.40 -26.46 -9.87
N LYS A 239 -15.71 -25.96 -11.08
CA LYS A 239 -16.36 -26.76 -12.13
C LYS A 239 -15.52 -27.94 -12.61
N VAL A 240 -14.20 -27.84 -12.53
CA VAL A 240 -13.27 -28.91 -12.91
C VAL A 240 -12.79 -29.72 -11.69
N GLY A 241 -13.40 -29.52 -10.52
CA GLY A 241 -13.15 -30.29 -9.30
C GLY A 241 -11.83 -29.99 -8.59
N GLU A 242 -11.11 -28.95 -9.00
CA GLU A 242 -9.77 -28.64 -8.46
C GLU A 242 -9.85 -27.90 -7.12
N VAL A 243 -10.91 -27.11 -6.92
CA VAL A 243 -11.17 -26.39 -5.67
C VAL A 243 -12.64 -26.47 -5.29
N ARG A 244 -12.96 -26.15 -4.04
CA ARG A 244 -14.32 -25.84 -3.60
C ARG A 244 -14.31 -24.54 -2.82
N ILE A 245 -15.26 -23.66 -3.13
CA ILE A 245 -15.33 -22.32 -2.54
C ILE A 245 -16.66 -22.11 -1.82
N LYS A 246 -16.61 -21.53 -0.62
CA LYS A 246 -17.79 -21.23 0.19
C LYS A 246 -18.14 -19.74 0.11
N ASP A 247 -19.43 -19.46 -0.07
CA ASP A 247 -20.04 -18.12 -0.22
C ASP A 247 -19.46 -17.30 -1.40
N THR A 248 -20.33 -16.71 -2.23
CA THR A 248 -19.88 -16.05 -3.48
C THR A 248 -20.55 -14.70 -3.74
N ARG A 249 -20.88 -13.97 -2.67
CA ARG A 249 -21.39 -12.60 -2.76
C ARG A 249 -20.37 -11.57 -3.26
N VAL A 250 -19.08 -11.90 -3.24
CA VAL A 250 -17.97 -11.02 -3.72
C VAL A 250 -18.23 -10.50 -5.14
N ILE A 251 -18.63 -11.35 -6.08
CA ILE A 251 -18.88 -10.95 -7.48
C ILE A 251 -20.08 -10.00 -7.57
N ALA A 252 -21.12 -10.21 -6.75
CA ALA A 252 -22.28 -9.32 -6.70
C ALA A 252 -21.89 -7.94 -6.15
N LEU A 253 -21.10 -7.89 -5.07
CA LEU A 253 -20.58 -6.66 -4.49
C LEU A 253 -19.71 -5.89 -5.49
N ALA A 254 -18.86 -6.58 -6.26
CA ALA A 254 -18.03 -5.93 -7.27
C ALA A 254 -18.87 -5.23 -8.34
N LYS A 255 -19.98 -5.85 -8.79
CA LYS A 255 -20.92 -5.22 -9.73
C LYS A 255 -21.61 -4.00 -9.15
N VAL A 256 -21.98 -4.03 -7.87
CA VAL A 256 -22.53 -2.87 -7.17
C VAL A 256 -21.51 -1.73 -7.13
N ILE A 257 -20.24 -2.03 -6.82
CA ILE A 257 -19.16 -1.04 -6.77
C ILE A 257 -18.90 -0.40 -8.14
N GLN A 258 -18.94 -1.20 -9.21
CA GLN A 258 -18.84 -0.69 -10.58
C GLN A 258 -19.92 0.34 -10.91
N GLY A 259 -21.15 0.14 -10.40
CA GLY A 259 -22.25 1.08 -10.56
C GLY A 259 -21.95 2.48 -10.00
N TYR A 260 -21.11 2.57 -8.96
CA TYR A 260 -20.72 3.84 -8.35
C TYR A 260 -19.59 4.58 -9.09
N ALA A 261 -18.93 3.94 -10.06
CA ALA A 261 -17.78 4.56 -10.73
C ALA A 261 -18.16 5.74 -11.65
N ASN A 262 -19.42 5.83 -12.12
CA ASN A 262 -19.89 6.87 -13.04
C ASN A 262 -20.80 7.91 -12.36
N MET A 263 -20.84 7.89 -11.04
CA MET A 263 -21.80 8.60 -10.23
C MET A 263 -21.18 9.95 -9.77
N ASP A 264 -21.83 11.09 -10.06
CA ASP A 264 -21.41 12.43 -9.61
C ASP A 264 -21.95 12.78 -8.20
N TYR A 265 -21.32 12.28 -7.12
CA TYR A 265 -21.91 12.31 -5.76
C TYR A 265 -20.91 12.71 -4.67
N LEU A 266 -20.50 13.97 -4.71
CA LEU A 266 -19.38 14.44 -3.90
C LEU A 266 -19.75 15.11 -2.58
N GLN A 267 -21.04 15.17 -2.26
CA GLN A 267 -21.53 15.71 -0.98
C GLN A 267 -22.45 14.73 -0.23
N ASP A 268 -22.77 13.57 -0.82
CA ASP A 268 -23.63 12.59 -0.16
C ASP A 268 -22.81 11.64 0.72
N SER A 269 -22.76 11.94 2.02
CA SER A 269 -22.11 11.08 3.02
C SER A 269 -22.66 9.65 3.01
N LYS A 270 -23.93 9.43 2.63
CA LYS A 270 -24.55 8.10 2.58
C LYS A 270 -23.98 7.28 1.43
N LEU A 271 -23.85 7.87 0.25
CA LEU A 271 -23.25 7.15 -0.87
C LEU A 271 -21.78 6.84 -0.60
N LEU A 272 -21.01 7.80 -0.07
CA LEU A 272 -19.62 7.55 0.34
C LEU A 272 -19.54 6.39 1.34
N PHE A 273 -20.45 6.35 2.32
CA PHE A 273 -20.57 5.21 3.22
C PHE A 273 -20.84 3.90 2.46
N GLU A 274 -21.83 3.87 1.55
CA GLU A 274 -22.19 2.66 0.80
C GLU A 274 -21.02 2.11 -0.02
N VAL A 275 -20.36 2.96 -0.81
CA VAL A 275 -19.24 2.51 -1.66
C VAL A 275 -18.10 1.95 -0.82
N ILE A 276 -17.73 2.66 0.26
CA ILE A 276 -16.61 2.28 1.11
C ILE A 276 -16.95 1.03 1.92
N ASN A 277 -18.17 0.93 2.45
CA ASN A 277 -18.63 -0.24 3.16
C ASN A 277 -18.67 -1.46 2.24
N ASN A 278 -19.21 -1.33 1.02
CA ASN A 278 -19.26 -2.44 0.06
C ASN A 278 -17.85 -2.86 -0.37
N SER A 279 -16.93 -1.90 -0.54
CA SER A 279 -15.52 -2.21 -0.86
C SER A 279 -14.82 -2.94 0.30
N TYR A 280 -15.09 -2.52 1.55
CA TYR A 280 -14.56 -3.18 2.74
C TYR A 280 -15.10 -4.61 2.87
N GLU A 281 -16.41 -4.81 2.76
CA GLU A 281 -17.04 -6.12 2.86
C GLU A 281 -16.60 -7.04 1.71
N LEU A 282 -16.46 -6.51 0.48
CA LEU A 282 -15.91 -7.26 -0.65
C LEU A 282 -14.53 -7.86 -0.34
N LEU A 283 -13.64 -7.07 0.27
CA LEU A 283 -12.31 -7.54 0.64
C LEU A 283 -12.36 -8.56 1.77
N VAL A 284 -13.20 -8.34 2.79
CA VAL A 284 -13.40 -9.28 3.89
C VAL A 284 -13.92 -10.62 3.39
N ASP A 285 -14.98 -10.60 2.58
CA ASP A 285 -15.59 -11.81 2.01
C ASP A 285 -14.59 -12.55 1.12
N ALA A 286 -13.79 -11.83 0.31
CA ALA A 286 -12.75 -12.44 -0.51
C ALA A 286 -11.64 -13.10 0.34
N ILE A 287 -11.20 -12.45 1.42
CA ILE A 287 -10.22 -13.01 2.37
C ILE A 287 -10.77 -14.30 2.98
N VAL A 288 -12.01 -14.28 3.48
CA VAL A 288 -12.64 -15.45 4.10
C VAL A 288 -12.74 -16.58 3.08
N ALA A 289 -13.25 -16.31 1.88
CA ALA A 289 -13.41 -17.33 0.84
C ALA A 289 -12.08 -17.96 0.41
N LEU A 290 -11.00 -17.18 0.34
CA LEU A 290 -9.66 -17.68 0.01
C LEU A 290 -9.02 -18.45 1.17
N ARG A 291 -9.25 -18.05 2.42
CA ARG A 291 -8.75 -18.77 3.61
C ARG A 291 -9.46 -20.11 3.81
N GLU A 292 -10.74 -20.18 3.46
CA GLU A 292 -11.56 -21.40 3.55
C GLU A 292 -11.55 -22.24 2.26
N LEU A 293 -10.71 -21.87 1.29
CA LEU A 293 -10.61 -22.57 0.01
C LEU A 293 -10.15 -24.02 0.21
N GLU A 294 -11.01 -24.96 -0.17
CA GLU A 294 -10.68 -26.38 -0.17
C GLU A 294 -10.02 -26.73 -1.51
N VAL A 295 -8.80 -27.26 -1.48
CA VAL A 295 -8.00 -27.57 -2.68
C VAL A 295 -7.86 -29.08 -2.81
N ASN A 296 -8.17 -29.63 -3.98
CA ASN A 296 -8.04 -31.05 -4.28
C ASN A 296 -6.78 -31.30 -5.14
N GLU A 297 -5.65 -31.53 -4.47
CA GLU A 297 -4.36 -31.73 -5.14
C GLU A 297 -4.34 -32.98 -6.04
N GLU A 298 -5.08 -34.04 -5.67
CA GLU A 298 -5.18 -35.25 -6.47
C GLU A 298 -5.88 -34.98 -7.82
N VAL A 299 -7.00 -34.26 -7.81
CA VAL A 299 -7.73 -33.88 -9.03
C VAL A 299 -6.91 -32.90 -9.87
N ILE A 300 -6.22 -31.94 -9.24
CA ILE A 300 -5.34 -31.00 -9.93
C ILE A 300 -4.29 -31.74 -10.76
N ARG A 301 -3.66 -32.77 -10.18
CA ARG A 301 -2.66 -33.60 -10.88
C ARG A 301 -3.31 -34.47 -11.94
N ALA A 302 -4.40 -35.15 -11.61
CA ALA A 302 -5.12 -36.03 -12.53
C ALA A 302 -5.64 -35.29 -13.77
N ASN A 303 -5.97 -34.00 -13.66
CA ASN A 303 -6.46 -33.19 -14.77
C ASN A 303 -5.41 -32.96 -15.88
N ILE A 304 -4.11 -33.09 -15.57
CA ILE A 304 -3.03 -33.01 -16.58
C ILE A 304 -3.15 -34.20 -17.56
N GLU A 305 -3.45 -35.38 -17.03
CA GLU A 305 -3.53 -36.64 -17.77
C GLU A 305 -4.77 -36.76 -18.68
N LEU A 306 -5.77 -35.89 -18.52
CA LEU A 306 -7.00 -35.93 -19.33
C LEU A 306 -6.75 -35.80 -20.85
N THR A 307 -5.61 -35.21 -21.22
CA THR A 307 -5.20 -35.03 -22.62
C THR A 307 -4.25 -36.10 -23.12
N LYS A 308 -4.01 -37.14 -22.30
CA LYS A 308 -3.13 -38.28 -22.59
C LYS A 308 -1.73 -37.85 -23.03
N GLY A 309 -1.17 -36.81 -22.41
CA GLY A 309 0.15 -36.26 -22.70
C GLY A 309 0.26 -35.37 -23.94
N THR A 310 -0.82 -35.09 -24.68
CA THR A 310 -0.74 -34.18 -25.86
C THR A 310 -0.37 -32.74 -25.50
N VAL A 311 -0.54 -32.35 -24.23
CA VAL A 311 -0.10 -31.06 -23.69
C VAL A 311 1.43 -30.88 -23.72
N PHE A 312 2.20 -31.96 -23.81
CA PHE A 312 3.66 -31.94 -23.96
C PHE A 312 4.12 -31.84 -25.42
N SER A 313 3.19 -31.80 -26.39
CA SER A 313 3.53 -31.75 -27.83
C SER A 313 4.41 -30.56 -28.21
N ASN A 314 4.22 -29.40 -27.57
CA ASN A 314 5.06 -28.22 -27.81
C ASN A 314 6.46 -28.37 -27.20
N THR A 315 6.58 -29.00 -26.03
CA THR A 315 7.88 -29.35 -25.41
C THR A 315 8.68 -30.28 -26.34
N VAL A 316 8.04 -31.35 -26.83
CA VAL A 316 8.65 -32.29 -27.78
C VAL A 316 9.02 -31.57 -29.08
N MET A 317 8.14 -30.72 -29.62
CA MET A 317 8.44 -29.94 -30.83
C MET A 317 9.68 -29.06 -30.66
N CYS A 318 9.76 -28.30 -29.56
CA CYS A 318 10.91 -27.44 -29.27
C CYS A 318 12.20 -28.26 -29.13
N HIS A 319 12.14 -29.43 -28.51
CA HIS A 319 13.28 -30.34 -28.41
C HIS A 319 13.71 -30.82 -29.81
N LEU A 320 12.78 -31.34 -30.62
CA LEU A 320 13.08 -31.87 -31.93
C LEU A 320 13.65 -30.81 -32.89
N ILE A 321 13.07 -29.61 -32.93
CA ILE A 321 13.58 -28.51 -33.79
C ILE A 321 15.07 -28.22 -33.57
N ASN A 322 15.57 -28.43 -32.35
CA ASN A 322 16.98 -28.18 -32.01
C ASN A 322 17.89 -29.40 -32.22
N ASN A 323 17.33 -30.60 -32.41
CA ASN A 323 18.08 -31.85 -32.42
C ASN A 323 17.95 -32.66 -33.73
N VAL A 324 17.04 -32.30 -34.63
CA VAL A 324 16.87 -32.98 -35.94
C VAL A 324 17.20 -32.07 -37.11
N ASP A 325 17.75 -32.65 -38.18
CA ASP A 325 18.05 -31.97 -39.45
C ASP A 325 16.83 -31.99 -40.39
N ASP A 326 15.68 -31.55 -39.87
CA ASP A 326 14.41 -31.46 -40.59
C ASP A 326 13.79 -30.08 -40.40
N THR A 327 12.91 -29.65 -41.31
CA THR A 327 12.28 -28.34 -41.18
C THR A 327 11.27 -28.33 -40.03
N ARG A 328 11.09 -27.16 -39.39
CA ARG A 328 10.04 -26.95 -38.38
C ARG A 328 8.65 -27.38 -38.87
N ALA A 329 8.37 -27.19 -40.17
CA ALA A 329 7.09 -27.57 -40.76
C ALA A 329 6.91 -29.10 -40.81
N ASP A 330 7.99 -29.84 -41.07
CA ASP A 330 7.96 -31.32 -41.11
C ASP A 330 7.85 -31.92 -39.71
N VAL A 331 8.57 -31.35 -38.72
CA VAL A 331 8.40 -31.71 -37.30
C VAL A 331 6.96 -31.47 -36.86
N LEU A 332 6.40 -30.29 -37.13
CA LEU A 332 5.01 -29.94 -36.81
C LEU A 332 4.01 -30.89 -37.47
N ARG A 333 4.18 -31.21 -38.75
CA ARG A 333 3.26 -32.11 -39.48
C ARG A 333 3.20 -33.48 -38.83
N ASN A 334 4.36 -34.05 -38.49
CA ASN A 334 4.44 -35.36 -37.84
C ASN A 334 3.83 -35.34 -36.43
N LEU A 335 4.20 -34.37 -35.59
CA LEU A 335 3.64 -34.28 -34.23
C LEU A 335 2.14 -34.01 -34.22
N LYS A 336 1.63 -33.23 -35.18
CA LYS A 336 0.20 -32.98 -35.33
C LYS A 336 -0.55 -34.24 -35.73
N GLU A 337 0.00 -35.06 -36.60
CA GLU A 337 -0.57 -36.37 -36.95
C GLU A 337 -0.68 -37.26 -35.71
N ILE A 338 0.42 -37.41 -34.96
CA ILE A 338 0.47 -38.23 -33.74
C ILE A 338 -0.51 -37.70 -32.68
N SER A 339 -0.58 -36.38 -32.48
CA SER A 339 -1.51 -35.74 -31.54
C SER A 339 -2.96 -35.99 -31.95
N THR A 340 -3.28 -35.90 -33.25
CA THR A 340 -4.64 -36.14 -33.78
C THR A 340 -5.04 -37.61 -33.58
N ARG A 341 -4.14 -38.54 -33.88
CA ARG A 341 -4.36 -39.98 -33.69
C ARG A 341 -4.52 -40.35 -32.22
N THR A 342 -3.74 -39.73 -31.33
CA THR A 342 -3.88 -39.88 -29.87
C THR A 342 -5.24 -39.37 -29.40
N ALA A 343 -5.69 -38.21 -29.89
CA ALA A 343 -7.00 -37.65 -29.56
C ALA A 343 -8.16 -38.54 -30.07
N ASN A 344 -7.97 -39.22 -31.20
CA ASN A 344 -8.92 -40.19 -31.74
C ASN A 344 -8.88 -41.57 -31.04
N ASN A 345 -8.02 -41.75 -30.03
CA ASN A 345 -7.80 -43.01 -29.30
C ASN A 345 -7.11 -44.11 -30.11
N ASP A 346 -6.40 -43.77 -31.20
CA ASP A 346 -5.54 -44.73 -31.90
C ASP A 346 -4.35 -45.16 -31.02
N TYR A 347 -3.92 -44.29 -30.11
CA TYR A 347 -2.83 -44.52 -29.17
C TYR A 347 -3.30 -44.36 -27.72
N PRO A 348 -2.78 -45.17 -26.78
CA PRO A 348 -3.09 -45.03 -25.35
C PRO A 348 -2.66 -43.67 -24.77
N SER A 349 -1.51 -43.16 -25.21
CA SER A 349 -0.97 -41.84 -24.85
C SER A 349 -0.18 -41.24 -26.02
N PHE A 350 0.10 -39.94 -25.92
CA PHE A 350 0.93 -39.23 -26.89
C PHE A 350 2.34 -39.81 -26.92
N GLU A 351 2.89 -40.17 -25.76
CA GLU A 351 4.17 -40.86 -25.61
C GLU A 351 4.18 -42.22 -26.33
N GLU A 352 3.14 -43.04 -26.16
CA GLU A 352 3.01 -44.30 -26.89
C GLU A 352 2.87 -44.08 -28.41
N GLY A 353 2.18 -43.01 -28.83
CA GLY A 353 2.07 -42.61 -30.23
C GLY A 353 3.40 -42.17 -30.84
N LEU A 354 4.28 -41.56 -30.05
CA LEU A 354 5.59 -41.10 -30.48
C LEU A 354 6.57 -42.24 -30.79
N LYS A 355 6.31 -43.47 -30.31
CA LYS A 355 7.05 -44.69 -30.73
C LYS A 355 6.90 -44.98 -32.22
N TYR A 356 5.84 -44.47 -32.86
CA TYR A 356 5.60 -44.58 -34.30
C TYR A 356 6.06 -43.33 -35.06
N SER A 357 6.65 -42.34 -34.37
CA SER A 357 7.27 -41.18 -35.00
C SER A 357 8.57 -41.59 -35.68
N LYS A 358 8.88 -40.96 -36.82
CA LYS A 358 10.22 -41.05 -37.42
C LYS A 358 11.30 -40.38 -36.54
N TYR A 359 10.92 -39.62 -35.52
CA TYR A 359 11.82 -38.94 -34.59
C TYR A 359 12.00 -39.68 -33.25
N PHE A 360 11.48 -40.90 -33.12
CA PHE A 360 11.48 -41.64 -31.84
C PHE A 360 12.86 -41.73 -31.18
N GLU A 361 13.93 -41.88 -31.96
CA GLU A 361 15.31 -41.95 -31.46
C GLU A 361 15.79 -40.67 -30.74
N TYR A 362 15.10 -39.53 -30.95
CA TYR A 362 15.41 -38.23 -30.36
C TYR A 362 14.49 -37.88 -29.19
N ILE A 363 13.65 -38.81 -28.72
CA ILE A 363 12.67 -38.57 -27.67
C ILE A 363 13.12 -39.28 -26.39
N ASN A 364 13.15 -38.54 -25.28
CA ASN A 364 13.45 -39.06 -23.95
C ASN A 364 12.29 -38.80 -22.97
N ASP A 365 12.24 -39.61 -21.91
CA ASP A 365 11.14 -39.60 -20.91
C ASP A 365 11.03 -38.24 -20.19
N GLU A 366 12.13 -37.52 -20.03
CA GLU A 366 12.20 -36.19 -19.39
C GLU A 366 11.29 -35.14 -20.08
N LEU A 367 10.94 -35.32 -21.37
CA LEU A 367 10.07 -34.39 -22.10
C LEU A 367 8.61 -34.41 -21.62
N PHE A 368 8.23 -35.43 -20.86
CA PHE A 368 6.88 -35.61 -20.31
C PHE A 368 6.83 -35.32 -18.81
N GLU A 369 7.95 -34.97 -18.18
CA GLU A 369 7.98 -34.59 -16.77
C GLU A 369 7.35 -33.19 -16.58
N THR A 370 6.39 -33.09 -15.65
CA THR A 370 5.72 -31.82 -15.37
C THR A 370 6.67 -30.78 -14.79
N GLU A 371 7.66 -31.23 -14.03
CA GLU A 371 8.72 -30.49 -13.35
C GLU A 371 9.51 -29.63 -14.33
N TYR A 372 9.68 -30.09 -15.57
CA TYR A 372 10.28 -29.30 -16.64
C TYR A 372 9.59 -27.93 -16.76
N HIS A 373 8.25 -27.88 -16.73
CA HIS A 373 7.49 -26.63 -16.85
C HIS A 373 7.56 -25.72 -15.62
N LEU A 374 8.02 -26.24 -14.48
CA LEU A 374 8.13 -25.51 -13.22
C LEU A 374 9.54 -24.93 -12.99
N ARG A 375 10.53 -25.28 -13.82
CA ARG A 375 11.95 -24.90 -13.65
C ARG A 375 12.26 -23.40 -13.49
N PHE A 376 11.37 -22.51 -13.92
CA PHE A 376 11.53 -21.05 -13.78
C PHE A 376 10.68 -20.44 -12.66
N MET A 377 9.97 -21.26 -11.86
CA MET A 377 9.12 -20.76 -10.78
C MET A 377 9.94 -20.05 -9.70
N ASP A 378 11.14 -20.54 -9.34
CA ASP A 378 12.03 -19.85 -8.41
C ASP A 378 12.33 -18.41 -8.85
N GLU A 379 12.86 -18.26 -10.07
CA GLU A 379 13.23 -16.95 -10.64
C GLU A 379 12.02 -16.01 -10.75
N LEU A 380 10.84 -16.54 -11.07
CA LEU A 380 9.61 -15.74 -11.15
C LEU A 380 9.15 -15.26 -9.78
N TYR A 381 9.22 -16.12 -8.76
CA TYR A 381 8.86 -15.77 -7.39
C TYR A 381 9.84 -14.74 -6.81
N GLU A 382 11.14 -14.90 -7.05
CA GLU A 382 12.15 -13.89 -6.71
C GLU A 382 11.83 -12.56 -7.38
N LYS A 383 11.53 -12.54 -8.69
CA LYS A 383 11.15 -11.31 -9.40
C LYS A 383 9.91 -10.62 -8.82
N ILE A 384 8.91 -11.36 -8.36
CA ILE A 384 7.61 -10.79 -7.92
C ILE A 384 7.56 -10.52 -6.41
N PHE A 385 8.25 -11.30 -5.58
CA PHE A 385 8.33 -11.05 -4.13
C PHE A 385 9.53 -10.20 -3.73
N GLU A 386 10.60 -10.19 -4.53
CA GLU A 386 11.77 -9.31 -4.39
C GLU A 386 11.90 -8.25 -5.52
N PRO A 387 10.83 -7.60 -6.02
CA PRO A 387 10.97 -6.61 -7.08
C PRO A 387 11.52 -5.33 -6.47
N LEU A 388 12.81 -5.04 -6.71
CA LEU A 388 13.38 -3.69 -6.93
C LEU A 388 12.97 -2.56 -5.96
N ARG A 389 12.44 -2.87 -4.76
CA ARG A 389 12.06 -1.89 -3.73
C ARG A 389 13.27 -1.18 -3.14
N GLU A 390 14.46 -1.74 -3.34
CA GLU A 390 15.71 -1.09 -2.94
C GLU A 390 16.16 -0.04 -3.95
N GLN A 391 16.09 -0.23 -5.27
CA GLN A 391 16.73 0.72 -6.19
C GLN A 391 15.98 2.05 -6.34
N GLU A 392 14.64 2.05 -6.50
CA GLU A 392 13.87 3.29 -6.61
C GLU A 392 13.82 4.08 -5.29
N ASN A 393 13.79 3.39 -4.13
CA ASN A 393 13.89 4.05 -2.83
C ASN A 393 15.30 4.53 -2.52
N ILE A 394 16.36 3.77 -2.84
CA ILE A 394 17.75 4.17 -2.56
C ILE A 394 18.11 5.43 -3.35
N ASP A 395 17.75 5.54 -4.62
CA ASP A 395 18.14 6.74 -5.39
C ASP A 395 17.38 7.99 -4.93
N PHE A 396 16.08 7.87 -4.61
CA PHE A 396 15.32 8.95 -3.98
C PHE A 396 15.90 9.33 -2.60
N PHE A 397 16.24 8.33 -1.78
CA PHE A 397 16.87 8.49 -0.47
C PHE A 397 18.19 9.21 -0.62
N VAL A 398 19.09 8.68 -1.43
CA VAL A 398 20.44 9.20 -1.63
C VAL A 398 20.39 10.64 -2.14
N ASN A 399 19.47 10.96 -3.06
CA ASN A 399 19.28 12.33 -3.53
C ASN A 399 18.81 13.27 -2.42
N SER A 400 17.83 12.84 -1.62
CA SER A 400 17.24 13.64 -0.55
C SER A 400 18.20 13.83 0.64
N LEU A 401 18.89 12.77 1.05
CA LEU A 401 19.91 12.84 2.10
C LEU A 401 21.09 13.70 1.66
N ALA A 402 21.60 13.52 0.42
CA ALA A 402 22.67 14.36 -0.10
C ALA A 402 22.27 15.85 -0.10
N LYS A 403 21.03 16.17 -0.46
CA LYS A 403 20.51 17.54 -0.43
C LYS A 403 20.56 18.13 0.98
N GLU A 404 20.13 17.40 2.00
CA GLU A 404 20.17 17.87 3.38
C GLU A 404 21.61 17.98 3.91
N LEU A 405 22.44 16.95 3.73
CA LEU A 405 23.84 16.98 4.16
C LEU A 405 24.60 18.14 3.51
N ASN A 406 24.33 18.45 2.24
CA ASN A 406 24.93 19.58 1.53
C ASN A 406 24.45 20.95 2.05
N LYS A 407 23.23 21.05 2.60
CA LYS A 407 22.79 22.28 3.29
C LYS A 407 23.49 22.44 4.64
N PHE A 408 23.60 21.35 5.39
CA PHE A 408 24.16 21.36 6.74
C PHE A 408 25.68 21.61 6.73
N TYR A 409 26.39 20.97 5.82
CA TYR A 409 27.84 21.03 5.72
C TYR A 409 28.29 21.99 4.61
N TYR A 410 27.94 23.27 4.78
CA TYR A 410 28.33 24.35 3.89
C TYR A 410 29.68 24.95 4.33
N SER A 411 30.79 24.21 4.18
CA SER A 411 32.12 24.74 4.51
C SER A 411 33.27 24.04 3.78
N LYS A 412 34.44 24.70 3.69
CA LYS A 412 35.70 24.12 3.16
C LYS A 412 36.36 23.10 4.11
N GLU A 413 35.79 22.84 5.29
CA GLU A 413 36.33 21.87 6.24
C GLU A 413 35.98 20.44 5.83
N SER A 414 36.96 19.52 5.92
CA SER A 414 36.74 18.11 5.61
C SER A 414 35.96 17.40 6.71
N ILE A 415 35.03 16.53 6.29
CA ILE A 415 34.20 15.73 7.19
C ILE A 415 34.63 14.28 7.13
N LEU A 416 34.83 13.68 8.29
CA LEU A 416 35.18 12.28 8.44
C LEU A 416 33.92 11.43 8.49
N ILE A 417 33.67 10.67 7.43
CA ILE A 417 32.57 9.71 7.35
C ILE A 417 33.05 8.37 7.89
N VAL A 418 32.30 7.82 8.84
CA VAL A 418 32.50 6.47 9.37
C VAL A 418 31.37 5.59 8.85
N GLY A 419 31.71 4.53 8.11
CA GLY A 419 30.74 3.57 7.58
C GLY A 419 31.07 2.14 8.01
N PHE A 420 30.03 1.30 8.09
CA PHE A 420 30.13 -0.13 8.43
C PHE A 420 29.85 -0.96 7.17
N PHE A 421 30.88 -1.57 6.58
CA PHE A 421 30.88 -1.92 5.14
C PHE A 421 30.08 -3.18 4.77
N GLU A 422 29.83 -4.13 5.68
CA GLU A 422 29.24 -5.45 5.34
C GLU A 422 27.87 -5.37 4.62
N ARG A 423 27.10 -4.30 4.81
CA ARG A 423 25.77 -4.15 4.19
C ARG A 423 25.51 -2.79 3.50
N THR A 424 26.50 -1.88 3.43
CA THR A 424 26.26 -0.46 3.07
C THR A 424 27.11 0.11 1.93
N LEU A 425 28.05 -0.66 1.38
CA LEU A 425 29.03 -0.22 0.39
C LEU A 425 28.42 0.50 -0.83
N LYS A 426 27.37 -0.07 -1.44
CA LYS A 426 26.70 0.51 -2.61
C LYS A 426 25.99 1.83 -2.29
N PHE A 427 25.36 1.92 -1.11
CA PHE A 427 24.68 3.14 -0.64
C PHE A 427 25.68 4.28 -0.38
N VAL A 428 26.76 3.98 0.34
CA VAL A 428 27.80 4.95 0.67
C VAL A 428 28.48 5.47 -0.60
N ALA A 429 28.81 4.59 -1.55
CA ALA A 429 29.40 5.00 -2.83
C ALA A 429 28.48 5.96 -3.61
N LYS A 430 27.18 5.65 -3.71
CA LYS A 430 26.19 6.51 -4.37
C LYS A 430 26.05 7.86 -3.64
N LEU A 431 26.01 7.86 -2.31
CA LEU A 431 25.91 9.09 -1.51
C LEU A 431 27.14 9.99 -1.70
N LEU A 432 28.35 9.43 -1.60
CA LEU A 432 29.61 10.16 -1.75
C LEU A 432 29.68 10.91 -3.09
N SER A 433 29.20 10.31 -4.19
CA SER A 433 29.18 10.96 -5.50
C SER A 433 28.28 12.21 -5.59
N LYS A 434 27.42 12.45 -4.60
CA LYS A 434 26.47 13.58 -4.57
C LYS A 434 26.78 14.62 -3.48
N LEU A 435 27.79 14.39 -2.63
CA LEU A 435 28.20 15.34 -1.61
C LEU A 435 29.04 16.46 -2.23
N LYS A 436 28.82 17.70 -1.77
CA LYS A 436 29.45 18.93 -2.28
C LYS A 436 30.46 19.53 -1.30
N PHE A 437 30.92 18.74 -0.34
CA PHE A 437 31.92 19.11 0.66
C PHE A 437 33.02 18.05 0.72
N PRO A 438 34.26 18.40 1.12
CA PRO A 438 35.37 17.45 1.17
C PRO A 438 35.11 16.38 2.23
N VAL A 439 35.29 15.10 1.87
CA VAL A 439 35.00 13.95 2.73
C VAL A 439 36.19 13.00 2.82
N ASN A 440 36.44 12.47 4.01
CA ASN A 440 37.36 11.36 4.25
C ASN A 440 36.57 10.17 4.77
N LEU A 441 36.73 8.99 4.19
CA LEU A 441 36.00 7.78 4.59
C LEU A 441 36.90 6.87 5.44
N ILE A 442 36.38 6.41 6.58
CA ILE A 442 36.99 5.35 7.40
C ILE A 442 35.98 4.20 7.54
N ASN A 443 36.45 2.99 7.27
CA ASN A 443 35.73 1.75 7.56
C ASN A 443 36.05 1.29 8.98
N ILE A 444 35.04 0.85 9.72
CA ILE A 444 35.19 0.17 10.99
C ILE A 444 34.33 -1.10 10.96
N GLU A 445 34.89 -2.22 11.38
CA GLU A 445 34.13 -3.45 11.61
C GLU A 445 33.38 -3.35 12.94
N TYR A 446 32.13 -3.82 12.93
CA TYR A 446 31.19 -3.66 14.04
C TYR A 446 31.72 -4.21 15.38
N GLU A 447 32.60 -5.21 15.35
CA GLU A 447 33.05 -5.94 16.52
C GLU A 447 34.37 -5.42 17.17
N SER A 448 34.99 -4.37 16.64
CA SER A 448 36.30 -3.93 17.12
C SER A 448 36.24 -2.77 18.12
N LYS A 449 36.85 -2.94 19.31
CA LYS A 449 37.28 -1.79 20.12
C LYS A 449 38.15 -0.91 19.21
N LEU A 450 37.82 0.39 19.11
CA LEU A 450 38.59 1.37 18.33
C LEU A 450 40.09 1.19 18.62
N HIS A 451 40.84 0.72 17.63
CA HIS A 451 42.27 0.48 17.79
C HIS A 451 42.97 1.81 18.13
N PRO A 452 43.89 1.86 19.12
CA PRO A 452 44.51 3.11 19.60
C PRO A 452 45.18 3.96 18.50
N LEU A 453 45.61 3.33 17.39
CA LEU A 453 46.19 4.03 16.22
C LEU A 453 45.15 4.77 15.37
N VAL A 454 43.88 4.37 15.38
CA VAL A 454 42.79 5.04 14.64
C VAL A 454 42.27 6.23 15.44
N VAL A 455 42.38 6.19 16.77
CA VAL A 455 41.94 7.22 17.71
C VAL A 455 42.51 8.61 17.36
N ASN A 456 43.80 8.71 17.03
CA ASN A 456 44.41 10.01 16.66
C ASN A 456 43.82 10.65 15.39
N LYS A 457 43.21 9.87 14.49
CA LYS A 457 42.59 10.40 13.26
C LYS A 457 41.28 11.15 13.53
N PHE A 458 40.65 10.94 14.69
CA PHE A 458 39.38 11.56 15.04
C PHE A 458 39.55 12.89 15.80
N LYS A 459 40.73 13.16 16.36
CA LYS A 459 40.99 14.37 17.15
C LYS A 459 40.78 15.63 16.29
N ASN A 460 40.02 16.59 16.80
CA ASN A 460 39.67 17.85 16.12
C ASN A 460 38.91 17.71 14.78
N GLN A 461 38.36 16.53 14.45
CA GLN A 461 37.56 16.32 13.23
C GLN A 461 36.06 16.46 13.50
N LYS A 462 35.29 16.78 12.45
CA LYS A 462 33.83 16.59 12.40
C LYS A 462 33.54 15.20 11.88
N VAL A 463 32.77 14.41 12.63
CA VAL A 463 32.50 13.01 12.32
C VAL A 463 31.03 12.80 12.00
N LEU A 464 30.76 12.19 10.85
CA LEU A 464 29.43 11.72 10.44
C LEU A 464 29.46 10.19 10.38
N ILE A 465 28.70 9.55 11.25
CA ILE A 465 28.51 8.09 11.22
C ILE A 465 27.32 7.79 10.31
N LEU A 466 27.54 6.94 9.31
CA LEU A 466 26.49 6.43 8.42
C LEU A 466 26.20 4.98 8.78
N ASP A 467 24.95 4.71 9.16
CA ASP A 467 24.48 3.36 9.47
C ASP A 467 23.20 3.03 8.69
N TYR A 468 23.00 1.75 8.38
CA TYR A 468 21.79 1.27 7.70
C TYR A 468 20.66 1.06 8.70
N PHE A 469 20.93 0.43 9.84
CA PHE A 469 19.94 0.10 10.86
C PHE A 469 20.50 0.38 12.24
N VAL A 470 19.71 1.04 13.09
CA VAL A 470 20.09 1.23 14.49
C VAL A 470 19.12 0.45 15.37
N ASP A 471 19.62 -0.63 15.97
CA ASP A 471 18.93 -1.48 16.95
C ASP A 471 19.46 -1.26 18.40
N GLU A 472 18.76 -1.84 19.38
CA GLU A 472 19.12 -1.77 20.81
C GLU A 472 20.46 -2.46 21.15
N LYS A 473 20.97 -3.34 20.27
CA LYS A 473 22.25 -4.05 20.45
C LYS A 473 23.43 -3.31 19.80
N THR A 474 23.19 -2.14 19.21
CA THR A 474 24.27 -1.40 18.56
C THR A 474 25.37 -0.97 19.53
N LEU A 475 26.63 -1.14 19.12
CA LEU A 475 27.79 -0.60 19.84
C LEU A 475 27.97 0.91 19.60
N LEU A 476 27.03 1.54 18.89
CA LEU A 476 27.04 2.94 18.50
C LEU A 476 27.12 3.92 19.69
N PRO A 477 26.40 3.73 20.82
CA PRO A 477 26.56 4.60 22.00
C PRO A 477 27.97 4.55 22.58
N ILE A 478 28.60 3.37 22.59
CA ILE A 478 29.97 3.17 23.06
C ILE A 478 30.95 3.87 22.10
N LEU A 479 30.73 3.74 20.79
CA LEU A 479 31.52 4.43 19.77
C LEU A 479 31.44 5.95 19.92
N ILE A 480 30.24 6.51 20.05
CA ILE A 480 30.03 7.96 20.26
C ILE A 480 30.74 8.42 21.53
N SER A 481 30.60 7.68 22.64
CA SER A 481 31.28 7.98 23.91
C SER A 481 32.80 7.99 23.75
N ASN A 482 33.36 7.01 23.05
CA ASN A 482 34.79 6.94 22.77
C ASN A 482 35.26 8.09 21.88
N LEU A 483 34.51 8.43 20.82
CA LEU A 483 34.85 9.55 19.93
C LEU A 483 34.84 10.90 20.68
N LYS A 484 33.85 11.12 21.55
CA LYS A 484 33.80 12.32 22.41
C LYS A 484 35.01 12.43 23.33
N LYS A 485 35.45 11.34 23.95
CA LYS A 485 36.65 11.30 24.83
C LYS A 485 37.94 11.66 24.10
N VAL A 486 37.97 11.49 22.78
CA VAL A 486 39.15 11.71 21.92
C VAL A 486 39.27 13.17 21.47
N GLY A 487 38.27 14.01 21.76
CA GLY A 487 38.28 15.43 21.41
C GLY A 487 37.85 15.70 19.95
N THR A 488 36.90 14.93 19.42
CA THR A 488 36.22 15.26 18.16
C THR A 488 35.45 16.58 18.31
N LYS A 489 35.48 17.44 17.28
CA LYS A 489 34.72 18.71 17.28
C LYS A 489 33.21 18.48 17.30
N GLU A 490 32.77 17.46 16.56
CA GLU A 490 31.35 17.13 16.39
C GLU A 490 31.23 15.65 16.03
N VAL A 491 30.20 14.98 16.58
CA VAL A 491 29.83 13.61 16.21
C VAL A 491 28.33 13.58 15.95
N ARG A 492 27.94 13.25 14.72
CA ARG A 492 26.56 13.01 14.32
C ARG A 492 26.38 11.62 13.75
N VAL A 493 25.16 11.11 13.87
CA VAL A 493 24.75 9.84 13.28
C VAL A 493 23.64 10.11 12.28
N CYS A 494 23.75 9.51 11.10
CA CYS A 494 22.68 9.39 10.14
C CYS A 494 22.41 7.90 9.90
N ALA A 495 21.17 7.50 10.13
CA ALA A 495 20.71 6.12 9.96
C ALA A 495 19.53 6.07 8.98
N LEU A 496 19.44 5.01 8.18
CA LEU A 496 18.31 4.83 7.24
C LEU A 496 17.04 4.34 7.96
N TYR A 497 17.20 3.53 9.01
CA TYR A 497 16.12 2.91 9.79
C TYR A 497 16.37 3.00 11.30
N LYS A 498 15.30 3.09 12.09
CA LYS A 498 15.32 3.13 13.57
C LYS A 498 14.37 2.10 14.14
N GLU A 499 14.85 1.19 14.98
CA GLU A 499 14.04 0.62 16.07
C GLU A 499 14.21 1.50 17.32
N ASN A 500 13.21 1.49 18.21
CA ASN A 500 13.01 2.45 19.31
C ASN A 500 14.28 2.80 20.14
N ASP A 501 14.27 4.00 20.74
CA ASP A 501 15.16 4.43 21.84
C ASP A 501 16.62 4.86 21.59
N LEU A 502 16.81 5.81 20.67
CA LEU A 502 17.94 6.76 20.80
C LEU A 502 17.44 8.20 20.98
N SER A 503 17.60 8.70 22.21
CA SER A 503 17.55 10.12 22.60
C SER A 503 18.97 10.69 22.56
N CYS A 504 19.47 10.99 21.36
CA CYS A 504 20.74 11.68 21.20
C CYS A 504 20.50 13.08 20.63
N GLU A 505 20.96 14.11 21.32
CA GLU A 505 20.90 15.53 20.92
C GLU A 505 21.56 15.83 19.55
N ASN A 506 22.28 14.86 18.97
CA ASN A 506 23.06 15.00 17.73
C ASN A 506 22.63 14.07 16.58
N LEU A 507 21.46 13.43 16.66
CA LEU A 507 21.00 12.50 15.62
C LEU A 507 20.35 13.26 14.46
N ILE A 508 20.86 13.07 13.24
CA ILE A 508 20.16 13.53 12.02
C ILE A 508 19.18 12.41 11.65
N ASN A 509 17.96 12.49 12.18
CA ASN A 509 16.88 11.55 11.85
C ASN A 509 16.48 11.73 10.39
N TRP A 510 16.58 10.68 9.58
CA TRP A 510 16.06 10.66 8.21
C TRP A 510 15.16 9.44 8.02
N TYR A 511 13.89 9.68 7.70
CA TYR A 511 12.89 8.62 7.52
C TYR A 511 12.85 8.19 6.07
N GLY A 512 13.47 7.05 5.74
CA GLY A 512 13.15 6.33 4.51
C GLY A 512 11.78 5.72 4.63
N SER A 513 10.82 6.21 3.84
CA SER A 513 9.46 5.71 3.90
C SER A 513 9.37 4.25 3.45
N LEU A 514 9.37 3.33 4.41
CA LEU A 514 8.45 2.19 4.41
C LEU A 514 7.60 2.35 5.67
N SER A 515 6.35 2.67 5.47
CA SER A 515 5.39 2.95 6.53
C SER A 515 5.15 1.71 7.41
N HIS A 516 5.47 1.89 8.70
CA HIS A 516 4.69 1.48 9.87
C HIS A 516 4.62 -0.02 10.23
N ASN A 517 5.34 -0.38 11.29
CA ASN A 517 4.74 -1.07 12.44
C ASN A 517 5.42 -0.56 13.72
N ARG A 518 4.64 0.10 14.58
CA ARG A 518 4.10 -0.42 15.86
C ARG A 518 5.17 -0.59 16.94
N ASN A 519 5.27 0.37 17.87
CA ASN A 519 4.82 0.20 19.26
C ASN A 519 5.45 1.25 20.19
N LYS A 520 4.59 1.85 21.02
CA LYS A 520 4.80 2.43 22.37
C LYS A 520 5.77 3.63 22.44
N SER A 521 5.52 4.69 23.19
CA SER A 521 4.64 4.95 24.35
C SER A 521 4.35 6.45 24.42
#